data_AF-A0A6B8VN54-F1
#
_entry.id   AF-A0A6B8VN54-F1
#
_cell.length_a   1.000
_cell.length_b   1.000
_cell.length_c   1.000
_cell.angle_alpha   90.00
_cell.angle_beta   90.00
_cell.angle_gamma   90.00
#
_symmetry.space_group_name_H-M   'P 1'
#
loop_
_entity.id
_entity.type
_entity.pdbx_description
1 polymer ?
#
loop_
_entity_poly.entity_id
_entity_poly.type
_entity_poly.pdbx_seq_one_letter_code
_entity_poly.pdbx_strand_id
1 'polypeptide(L)'
;MAGALCLRSPLSGLSVRVKRYETGMNVEKTTATTGKARTNMARLAGVDLPRNKRMEVALTYIYGIGPARAAKLLEETGISPDLRTDNLTDEQIAALRDVIEATWKVEGDLRRQVAADIRRKIEIGSYQGLRHRRGLPVRGQRTKTNARTRKGPKKTIAGKKK
;
A
#
# COMPACT_ATOMS: atom_id res chain seq x y z
N MET A 1 46.29 35.83 26.92
CA MET A 1 46.52 34.66 26.04
C MET A 1 45.98 33.42 26.75
N ALA A 2 45.17 32.63 26.03
CA ALA A 2 44.68 31.26 26.32
C ALA A 2 43.90 31.04 27.64
N GLY A 3 42.78 30.33 27.70
CA GLY A 3 42.11 29.50 26.71
C GLY A 3 40.74 29.06 27.25
N ALA A 4 39.85 28.66 26.33
CA ALA A 4 38.54 28.12 26.63
C ALA A 4 38.62 26.71 27.23
N LEU A 5 37.69 26.37 28.13
CA LEU A 5 37.15 25.01 28.22
C LEU A 5 35.72 25.05 28.79
N CYS A 6 34.83 24.50 27.97
CA CYS A 6 33.41 24.34 28.18
C CYS A 6 33.15 23.13 29.11
N LEU A 7 32.23 23.24 30.07
CA LEU A 7 31.46 22.10 30.56
C LEU A 7 30.10 22.57 31.08
N ARG A 8 29.08 21.84 30.61
CA ARG A 8 27.64 22.10 30.70
C ARG A 8 27.11 22.01 32.13
N SER A 9 26.09 22.81 32.42
CA SER A 9 24.89 22.35 33.14
C SER A 9 23.69 23.20 32.71
N PRO A 10 22.63 22.60 32.13
CA PRO A 10 21.35 23.26 31.92
C PRO A 10 20.56 23.22 33.24
N LEU A 11 19.40 23.88 33.26
CA LEU A 11 18.42 23.93 34.36
C LEU A 11 18.48 25.19 35.23
N SER A 12 18.11 26.33 34.65
CA SER A 12 17.09 27.22 35.23
C SER A 12 16.93 28.41 34.30
N GLY A 13 15.90 28.39 33.46
CA GLY A 13 15.61 29.45 32.50
C GLY A 13 14.14 29.80 32.48
N LEU A 14 13.48 29.82 33.64
CA LEU A 14 12.17 30.44 33.81
C LEU A 14 12.32 31.94 33.58
N SER A 15 12.24 32.37 32.32
CA SER A 15 12.03 33.77 31.98
C SER A 15 10.56 34.12 32.24
N VAL A 16 10.23 34.44 33.49
CA VAL A 16 8.95 35.07 33.82
C VAL A 16 9.04 36.53 33.37
N ARG A 17 8.46 36.85 32.21
CA ARG A 17 8.26 38.23 31.78
C ARG A 17 6.79 38.58 32.04
N VAL A 18 6.53 39.24 33.17
CA VAL A 18 5.23 39.81 33.52
C VAL A 18 4.93 40.95 32.57
N LYS A 19 3.82 40.84 31.83
CA LYS A 19 3.21 41.93 31.09
C LYS A 19 1.71 41.88 31.31
N ARG A 20 1.23 42.74 32.22
CA ARG A 20 -0.19 43.10 32.37
C ARG A 20 -0.55 44.00 31.19
N TYR A 21 -1.49 43.57 30.36
CA TYR A 21 -2.34 44.48 29.58
C TYR A 21 -3.75 43.88 29.56
N GLU A 22 -4.73 44.71 29.91
CA GLU A 22 -6.15 44.42 29.82
C GLU A 22 -6.61 44.46 28.36
N THR A 23 -7.80 43.90 28.13
CA THR A 23 -8.61 43.85 26.90
C THR A 23 -8.39 42.64 25.98
N GLY A 24 -9.54 42.04 25.63
CA GLY A 24 -9.69 40.68 25.15
C GLY A 24 -9.02 40.42 23.81
N MET A 25 -8.45 39.22 23.71
CA MET A 25 -8.01 38.61 22.46
C MET A 25 -8.50 37.17 22.45
N ASN A 26 -9.12 36.77 21.35
CA ASN A 26 -9.50 35.40 21.05
C ASN A 26 -8.31 34.47 21.34
N VAL A 27 -8.55 33.45 22.18
CA VAL A 27 -7.57 32.41 22.46
C VAL A 27 -7.52 31.49 21.25
N GLU A 28 -6.76 31.87 20.23
CA GLU A 28 -6.24 30.89 19.29
C GLU A 28 -5.31 29.97 20.09
N LYS A 29 -5.80 28.77 20.39
CA LYS A 29 -4.99 27.68 20.94
C LYS A 29 -3.95 27.32 19.88
N THR A 30 -2.80 27.99 19.92
CA THR A 30 -1.60 27.52 19.25
C THR A 30 -1.13 26.28 19.99
N THR A 31 -1.65 25.12 19.58
CA THR A 31 -1.14 23.83 20.03
C THR A 31 0.24 23.64 19.41
N ALA A 32 1.27 24.08 20.14
CA ALA A 32 2.64 23.63 19.94
C ALA A 32 2.66 22.10 20.12
N THR A 33 2.47 21.39 19.00
CA THR A 33 2.50 19.93 19.00
C THR A 33 3.93 19.53 18.68
N THR A 34 4.70 19.27 19.74
CA THR A 34 6.02 18.65 19.69
C THR A 34 6.00 17.47 18.72
N GLY A 35 6.95 17.47 17.77
CA GLY A 35 7.04 16.55 16.64
C GLY A 35 7.16 15.08 17.01
N LYS A 36 6.03 14.47 17.37
CA LYS A 36 5.84 13.03 17.26
C LYS A 36 5.49 12.79 15.80
N ALA A 37 6.41 12.20 15.04
CA ALA A 37 6.14 11.70 13.70
C ALA A 37 4.85 10.87 13.77
N ARG A 38 3.73 11.44 13.32
CA ARG A 38 2.50 10.70 13.12
C ARG A 38 2.76 9.79 11.94
N THR A 39 3.29 8.60 12.24
CA THR A 39 3.40 7.54 11.27
C THR A 39 2.00 6.98 11.03
N ASN A 40 1.15 7.76 10.37
CA ASN A 40 -0.15 7.28 9.92
C ASN A 40 0.13 6.08 9.02
N MET A 41 -0.23 4.90 9.52
CA MET A 41 -0.18 3.67 8.76
C MET A 41 -1.50 3.64 7.99
N ALA A 42 -1.46 4.07 6.73
CA ALA A 42 -2.63 3.94 5.88
C ALA A 42 -2.85 2.45 5.60
N ARG A 43 -3.81 1.86 6.31
CA ARG A 43 -4.27 0.49 6.08
C ARG A 43 -5.59 0.55 5.33
N LEU A 44 -5.58 0.15 4.07
CA LEU A 44 -6.76 0.11 3.21
C LEU A 44 -7.11 -1.35 2.89
N ALA A 45 -8.39 -1.71 3.04
CA ALA A 45 -8.94 -3.01 2.67
C ALA A 45 -8.17 -4.24 3.21
N GLY A 46 -7.62 -4.14 4.42
CA GLY A 46 -6.89 -5.22 5.09
C GLY A 46 -5.41 -5.37 4.71
N VAL A 47 -4.90 -4.54 3.79
CA VAL A 47 -3.50 -4.50 3.36
C VAL A 47 -2.86 -3.17 3.77
N ASP A 48 -1.61 -3.24 4.24
CA ASP A 48 -0.83 -2.07 4.60
C ASP A 48 -0.18 -1.45 3.37
N LEU A 49 -0.36 -0.15 3.15
CA LEU A 49 0.28 0.52 2.03
C LEU A 49 1.77 0.78 2.30
N PRO A 50 2.63 0.61 1.29
CA PRO A 50 4.04 0.96 1.40
C PRO A 50 4.23 2.47 1.60
N ARG A 51 5.03 2.85 2.59
CA ARG A 51 5.37 4.25 2.89
C ARG A 51 6.20 4.91 1.79
N ASN A 52 6.20 6.25 1.78
CA ASN A 52 7.00 7.11 0.90
C ASN A 52 6.73 6.99 -0.62
N LYS A 53 5.59 6.41 -1.04
CA LYS A 53 5.21 6.31 -2.45
C LYS A 53 4.11 7.31 -2.83
N ARG A 54 4.03 7.64 -4.12
CA ARG A 54 2.92 8.39 -4.71
C ARG A 54 1.64 7.55 -4.68
N MET A 55 0.48 8.19 -4.59
CA MET A 55 -0.80 7.51 -4.45
C MET A 55 -1.12 6.55 -5.60
N GLU A 56 -0.85 6.95 -6.83
CA GLU A 56 -1.08 6.12 -8.02
C GLU A 56 -0.40 4.76 -7.91
N VAL A 57 0.86 4.76 -7.46
CA VAL A 57 1.67 3.55 -7.33
C VAL A 57 1.33 2.80 -6.05
N ALA A 58 1.08 3.51 -4.95
CA ALA A 58 0.77 2.92 -3.66
C ALA A 58 -0.50 2.05 -3.73
N LEU A 59 -1.55 2.53 -4.40
CA LEU A 59 -2.82 1.81 -4.56
C LEU A 59 -2.68 0.50 -5.36
N THR A 60 -1.71 0.41 -6.29
CA THR A 60 -1.49 -0.81 -7.09
C THR A 60 -0.95 -2.00 -6.31
N TYR A 61 -0.53 -1.80 -5.07
CA TYR A 61 -0.10 -2.91 -4.20
C TYR A 61 -1.28 -3.75 -3.73
N ILE A 62 -2.50 -3.20 -3.78
CA ILE A 62 -3.73 -3.92 -3.45
C ILE A 62 -4.10 -4.80 -4.64
N TYR A 63 -4.21 -6.10 -4.41
CA TYR A 63 -4.62 -7.07 -5.42
C TYR A 63 -6.04 -6.78 -5.91
N GLY A 64 -6.15 -6.54 -7.21
CA GLY A 64 -7.39 -6.13 -7.86
C GLY A 64 -7.42 -4.64 -8.22
N ILE A 65 -6.49 -3.83 -7.71
CA ILE A 65 -6.33 -2.43 -8.12
C ILE A 65 -5.11 -2.33 -9.04
N GLY A 66 -5.36 -1.98 -10.31
CA GLY A 66 -4.31 -1.66 -11.28
C GLY A 66 -4.18 -0.14 -11.48
N PRO A 67 -3.24 0.32 -12.32
CA PRO A 67 -3.01 1.75 -12.55
C PRO A 67 -4.27 2.46 -13.07
N ALA A 68 -5.02 1.82 -13.97
CA ALA A 68 -6.27 2.37 -14.51
C ALA A 68 -7.39 2.47 -13.45
N ARG A 69 -7.41 1.59 -12.45
CA ARG A 69 -8.38 1.66 -11.35
C ARG A 69 -7.96 2.69 -10.31
N ALA A 70 -6.67 2.75 -10.01
CA ALA A 70 -6.10 3.75 -9.11
C ALA A 70 -6.36 5.17 -9.60
N ALA A 71 -6.17 5.45 -10.90
CA ALA A 71 -6.49 6.76 -11.48
C ALA A 71 -7.97 7.14 -11.29
N LYS A 72 -8.90 6.23 -11.62
CA LYS A 72 -10.35 6.46 -11.43
C LYS A 72 -10.72 6.69 -9.96
N LEU A 73 -10.12 5.93 -9.06
CA LEU A 73 -10.33 6.06 -7.63
C LEU A 73 -9.89 7.44 -7.12
N LEU A 74 -8.74 7.93 -7.60
CA LEU A 74 -8.24 9.25 -7.25
C LEU A 74 -9.11 10.38 -7.85
N GLU A 75 -9.64 10.19 -9.06
CA GLU A 75 -10.62 11.11 -9.65
C GLU A 75 -11.93 11.16 -8.84
N GLU A 76 -12.46 10.00 -8.43
CA GLU A 76 -13.69 9.88 -7.64
C GLU A 76 -13.55 10.48 -6.23
N THR A 77 -12.37 10.34 -5.61
CA THR A 77 -12.10 10.85 -4.26
C THR A 77 -11.56 12.28 -4.23
N GLY A 78 -11.20 12.84 -5.39
CA GLY A 78 -10.60 14.17 -5.49
C GLY A 78 -9.22 14.28 -4.83
N ILE A 79 -8.51 13.17 -4.63
CA ILE A 79 -7.19 13.13 -4.01
C ILE A 79 -6.12 13.31 -5.09
N SER A 80 -5.17 14.22 -4.87
CA SER A 80 -4.09 14.44 -5.82
C SER A 80 -3.17 13.21 -5.94
N PRO A 81 -2.82 12.78 -7.17
CA PRO A 81 -1.99 11.60 -7.42
C PRO A 81 -0.55 11.71 -6.90
N ASP A 82 -0.04 12.95 -6.83
CA ASP A 82 1.33 13.23 -6.38
C ASP A 82 1.49 13.23 -4.87
N LEU A 83 0.37 13.18 -4.13
CA LEU A 83 0.42 13.05 -2.68
C LEU A 83 1.15 11.77 -2.29
N ARG A 84 1.91 11.87 -1.21
CA ARG A 84 2.57 10.72 -0.60
C ARG A 84 1.64 10.05 0.39
N THR A 85 1.76 8.74 0.50
CA THR A 85 0.98 7.92 1.45
C THR A 85 1.10 8.40 2.90
N ASP A 86 2.24 8.96 3.29
CA ASP A 86 2.46 9.46 4.65
C ASP A 86 1.75 10.79 4.96
N ASN A 87 1.32 11.53 3.93
CA ASN A 87 0.63 12.82 4.07
C ASN A 87 -0.90 12.71 4.00
N LEU A 88 -1.45 11.48 4.05
CA LEU A 88 -2.89 11.27 3.99
C LEU A 88 -3.57 11.68 5.30
N THR A 89 -4.72 12.34 5.18
CA THR A 89 -5.61 12.58 6.32
C THR A 89 -6.47 11.35 6.59
N ASP A 90 -6.92 11.18 7.83
CA ASP A 90 -7.75 10.03 8.22
C ASP A 90 -9.11 10.03 7.48
N GLU A 91 -9.63 11.21 7.15
CA GLU A 91 -10.84 11.39 6.33
C GLU A 91 -10.65 10.88 4.90
N GLN A 92 -9.51 11.18 4.27
CA GLN A 92 -9.17 10.67 2.94
C GLN A 92 -9.03 9.14 2.96
N ILE A 93 -8.46 8.58 4.02
CA ILE A 93 -8.32 7.12 4.18
C ILE A 93 -9.70 6.45 4.29
N ALA A 94 -10.64 7.05 5.03
CA ALA A 94 -12.01 6.56 5.12
C ALA A 94 -12.72 6.63 3.76
N ALA A 95 -12.65 7.77 3.06
CA ALA A 95 -13.24 7.94 1.74
C ALA A 95 -12.68 6.93 0.71
N LEU A 96 -11.36 6.72 0.69
CA LEU A 96 -10.72 5.71 -0.16
C LEU A 96 -11.26 4.30 0.16
N ARG A 97 -11.45 3.98 1.43
CA ARG A 97 -11.97 2.67 1.85
C ARG A 97 -13.40 2.46 1.38
N ASP A 98 -14.27 3.43 1.61
CA ASP A 98 -15.70 3.32 1.28
C ASP A 98 -15.92 3.12 -0.22
N VAL A 99 -15.18 3.86 -1.06
CA VAL A 99 -15.21 3.71 -2.52
C VAL A 99 -14.68 2.34 -2.96
N ILE A 100 -13.61 1.84 -2.33
CA ILE A 100 -13.04 0.53 -2.67
C ILE A 100 -14.03 -0.59 -2.35
N GLU A 101 -14.63 -0.58 -1.17
CA GLU A 101 -15.56 -1.63 -0.71
C GLU A 101 -16.86 -1.62 -1.51
N ALA A 102 -17.36 -0.44 -1.91
CA ALA A 102 -18.57 -0.31 -2.71
C ALA A 102 -18.37 -0.77 -4.18
N THR A 103 -17.26 -0.37 -4.81
CA THR A 103 -17.12 -0.50 -6.26
C THR A 103 -16.40 -1.78 -6.69
N TRP A 104 -15.45 -2.29 -5.90
CA TRP A 104 -14.59 -3.39 -6.35
C TRP A 104 -14.45 -4.53 -5.34
N LYS A 105 -14.48 -5.75 -5.89
CA LYS A 105 -14.03 -6.94 -5.17
C LYS A 105 -12.51 -6.95 -5.12
N VAL A 106 -11.94 -6.81 -3.93
CA VAL A 106 -10.48 -6.74 -3.72
C VAL A 106 -9.96 -7.98 -2.97
N GLU A 107 -8.66 -8.22 -3.11
CA GLU A 107 -7.90 -9.21 -2.34
C GLU A 107 -8.55 -10.60 -2.25
N GLY A 108 -9.04 -10.95 -1.06
CA GLY A 108 -9.53 -12.28 -0.73
C GLY A 108 -10.69 -12.71 -1.62
N ASP A 109 -11.63 -11.81 -1.89
CA ASP A 109 -12.82 -12.15 -2.67
C ASP A 109 -12.50 -12.35 -4.14
N LEU A 110 -11.62 -11.51 -4.70
CA LEU A 110 -11.14 -11.69 -6.07
C LEU A 110 -10.34 -12.98 -6.22
N ARG A 111 -9.50 -13.34 -5.24
CA ARG A 111 -8.75 -14.60 -5.23
C ARG A 111 -9.68 -15.81 -5.14
N ARG A 112 -10.70 -15.77 -4.28
CA ARG A 112 -11.71 -16.83 -4.14
C ARG A 112 -12.50 -17.00 -5.43
N GLN A 113 -12.93 -15.91 -6.06
CA GLN A 113 -13.66 -15.94 -7.32
C GLN A 113 -12.81 -16.60 -8.43
N VAL A 114 -11.56 -16.16 -8.60
CA VAL A 114 -10.65 -16.74 -9.60
C VAL A 114 -10.38 -18.22 -9.33
N ALA A 115 -10.20 -18.61 -8.06
CA ALA A 115 -10.02 -20.01 -7.70
C ALA A 115 -11.28 -20.85 -8.00
N ALA A 116 -12.46 -20.33 -7.72
CA ALA A 116 -13.74 -20.96 -8.03
C ALA A 116 -13.93 -21.12 -9.55
N ASP A 117 -13.59 -20.11 -10.35
CA ASP A 117 -13.64 -20.19 -11.80
C ASP A 117 -12.72 -21.27 -12.38
N ILE A 118 -11.51 -21.42 -11.81
CA ILE A 118 -10.58 -22.49 -12.20
C ILE A 118 -11.11 -23.86 -11.81
N ARG A 119 -11.64 -24.01 -10.58
CA ARG A 119 -12.24 -25.28 -10.10
C ARG A 119 -13.41 -25.69 -10.99
N ARG A 120 -14.32 -24.76 -11.29
CA ARG A 120 -15.44 -24.97 -12.22
C ARG A 120 -14.97 -25.49 -13.57
N LYS A 121 -13.91 -24.91 -14.16
CA LYS A 121 -13.35 -25.38 -15.44
C LYS A 121 -12.81 -26.82 -15.38
N ILE A 122 -12.25 -27.20 -14.23
CA ILE A 122 -11.70 -28.54 -13.98
C ILE A 122 -12.81 -29.57 -13.79
N GLU A 123 -13.88 -29.21 -13.08
CA GLU A 123 -15.07 -30.06 -12.85
C GLU A 123 -15.83 -30.32 -14.14
N ILE A 124 -16.04 -29.27 -14.96
CA ILE A 124 -16.66 -29.40 -16.29
C ILE A 124 -15.84 -30.31 -17.23
N GLY A 125 -14.53 -30.44 -17.02
CA GLY A 125 -13.66 -31.22 -17.90
C GLY A 125 -13.30 -30.55 -19.23
N SER A 126 -13.52 -29.24 -19.35
CA SER A 126 -13.12 -28.44 -20.53
C SER A 126 -11.62 -28.59 -20.84
N TYR A 127 -11.21 -28.38 -22.10
CA TYR A 127 -9.78 -28.42 -22.48
C TYR A 127 -8.94 -27.49 -21.58
N GLN A 128 -9.45 -26.29 -21.27
CA GLN A 128 -8.78 -25.37 -20.37
C GLN A 128 -8.60 -25.95 -18.95
N GLY A 129 -9.64 -26.60 -18.41
CA GLY A 129 -9.59 -27.30 -17.12
C GLY A 129 -8.55 -28.41 -17.08
N LEU A 130 -8.49 -29.25 -18.13
CA LEU A 130 -7.48 -30.31 -18.25
C LEU A 130 -6.06 -29.74 -18.25
N ARG A 131 -5.84 -28.60 -18.90
CA ARG A 131 -4.53 -27.91 -18.93
C ARG A 131 -4.19 -27.29 -17.57
N HIS A 132 -5.16 -26.72 -16.87
CA HIS A 132 -4.98 -26.25 -15.50
C HIS A 132 -4.60 -27.41 -14.56
N ARG A 133 -5.28 -28.55 -14.64
CA ARG A 133 -4.98 -29.78 -13.87
C ARG A 133 -3.57 -30.32 -14.16
N ARG A 134 -3.15 -30.32 -15.42
CA ARG A 134 -1.82 -30.80 -15.87
C ARG A 134 -0.68 -29.78 -15.66
N GLY A 135 -0.95 -28.58 -15.14
CA GLY A 135 0.07 -27.54 -14.98
C GLY A 135 0.68 -27.08 -16.31
N LEU A 136 -0.12 -27.00 -17.37
CA LEU A 136 0.30 -26.55 -18.69
C LEU A 136 -0.33 -25.20 -19.06
N PRO A 137 0.30 -24.43 -19.96
CA PRO A 137 -0.31 -23.23 -20.51
C PRO A 137 -1.65 -23.50 -21.19
N VAL A 138 -2.59 -22.57 -21.01
CA VAL A 138 -4.00 -22.71 -21.37
C VAL A 138 -4.35 -22.00 -22.68
N ARG A 139 -3.63 -20.92 -23.03
CA ARG A 139 -3.89 -20.06 -24.21
C ARG A 139 -3.27 -20.59 -25.51
N GLY A 140 -3.21 -21.91 -25.72
CA GLY A 140 -2.68 -22.51 -26.96
C GLY A 140 -1.16 -22.41 -27.18
N GLN A 141 -0.39 -21.99 -26.18
CA GLN A 141 1.06 -21.83 -26.29
C GLN A 141 1.77 -23.19 -26.52
N ARG A 142 2.83 -23.19 -27.35
CA ARG A 142 3.67 -24.37 -27.60
C ARG A 142 4.36 -24.84 -26.31
N THR A 143 4.23 -26.11 -25.97
CA THR A 143 4.74 -26.66 -24.68
C THR A 143 5.99 -27.52 -24.76
N LYS A 144 6.55 -27.72 -25.96
CA LYS A 144 7.75 -28.53 -26.20
C LYS A 144 9.00 -27.91 -25.56
N THR A 145 9.19 -26.59 -25.70
CA THR A 145 10.40 -25.88 -25.27
C THR A 145 10.13 -24.93 -24.09
N ASN A 146 9.46 -23.80 -24.34
CA ASN A 146 9.37 -22.66 -23.43
C ASN A 146 8.02 -22.61 -22.72
N ALA A 147 7.88 -23.34 -21.61
CA ALA A 147 6.66 -23.33 -20.78
C ALA A 147 6.98 -23.25 -19.27
N ARG A 148 8.10 -22.60 -18.90
CA ARG A 148 8.67 -22.65 -17.54
C ARG A 148 7.85 -21.89 -16.49
N THR A 149 7.23 -20.77 -16.84
CA THR A 149 6.35 -20.02 -15.91
C THR A 149 5.21 -20.87 -15.37
N ARG A 150 4.70 -21.82 -16.17
CA ARG A 150 3.59 -22.70 -15.77
C ARG A 150 4.03 -24.10 -15.31
N LYS A 151 5.06 -24.68 -15.94
CA LYS A 151 5.64 -25.99 -15.56
C LYS A 151 6.54 -25.94 -14.32
N GLY A 152 7.01 -24.76 -13.94
CA GLY A 152 8.05 -24.58 -12.94
C GLY A 152 9.47 -24.74 -13.50
N PRO A 153 10.49 -24.65 -12.61
CA PRO A 153 11.90 -24.79 -12.97
C PRO A 153 12.18 -26.16 -13.60
N LYS A 154 13.27 -26.25 -14.37
CA LYS A 154 13.64 -27.50 -15.06
C LYS A 154 14.00 -28.54 -14.01
N LYS A 155 13.13 -29.55 -13.85
CA LYS A 155 13.46 -30.78 -13.13
C LYS A 155 14.52 -31.52 -13.93
N THR A 156 15.79 -31.31 -13.60
CA THR A 156 16.87 -32.17 -14.05
C THR A 156 16.77 -33.47 -13.25
N ILE A 157 16.73 -34.61 -13.94
CA ILE A 157 16.91 -35.88 -13.27
C ILE A 157 18.36 -35.86 -12.75
N ALA A 158 18.53 -35.90 -11.42
CA ALA A 158 19.85 -36.01 -10.81
C ALA A 158 20.56 -37.21 -11.43
N GLY A 159 21.72 -36.99 -12.05
CA GLY A 159 22.56 -38.06 -12.60
C GLY A 159 22.81 -38.06 -14.12
N LYS A 160 22.15 -37.23 -14.94
CA LYS A 160 22.60 -37.05 -16.33
C LYS A 160 23.78 -36.08 -16.39
N LYS A 161 25.00 -36.61 -16.19
CA LYS A 161 26.23 -35.99 -16.69
C LYS A 161 26.09 -35.78 -18.21
N LYS A 162 26.58 -34.64 -18.67
CA LYS A 162 26.55 -34.23 -20.08
C LYS A 162 27.40 -35.18 -20.93
#